data_AF-A0A842TP17-F1
#
_entry.id   AF-A0A842TP17-F1
#
_cell.length_a   1.000
_cell.length_b   1.000
_cell.length_c   1.000
_cell.angle_alpha   90.00
_cell.angle_beta   90.00
_cell.angle_gamma   90.00
#
_symmetry.space_group_name_H-M   'P 1'
#
loop_
_entity.id
_entity.type
_entity.pdbx_description
1 polymer ?
#
loop_
_entity_poly.entity_id
_entity_poly.type
_entity_poly.pdbx_seq_one_letter_code
_entity_poly.pdbx_strand_id
1 'polypeptide(L)'
;MIKKLYIIAESSANLFTYAPLEEKTNEIQEQLITGFITANVSFSKAVIGKDLNTIRVGGERLIFFEDDSGLIVAAIADTRDNIKLLKKVMTEIIDSFHMLFKNELKRKNIDFSRTDKARDFKYFIDELCKKYIYSRDQWKNVLAVITGVTVSFILSFFFLNPSSNLFNILVDTINGGTTAMNIRTFGLICFIIQLILFAVLAPGSLVAGLISADRKYGKITSIIHYLILITTITIYYFTNPFYMFIDSTTIFFYIYILLVFFPAIFLVLFYLGDLGGWILTRLKLYPLEELKMKAHEYIKLREEII
;
A
#
# COMPACT_ATOMS: atom_id res chain seq x y z
N MET A 1 8.04 4.72 9.63
CA MET A 1 7.53 5.90 10.37
C MET A 1 8.21 5.97 11.73
N ILE A 2 7.81 5.15 12.70
CA ILE A 2 8.51 4.99 13.99
C ILE A 2 9.41 3.76 13.89
N LYS A 3 10.71 3.92 14.20
CA LYS A 3 11.70 2.82 14.22
C LYS A 3 11.87 2.24 15.62
N LYS A 4 11.83 3.10 16.64
CA LYS A 4 11.85 2.67 18.04
C LYS A 4 11.04 3.66 18.86
N LEU A 5 10.33 3.16 19.86
CA LEU A 5 9.53 3.97 20.77
C LEU A 5 9.79 3.50 22.20
N TYR A 6 9.90 4.47 23.10
CA TYR A 6 10.06 4.30 24.54
C TYR A 6 8.94 5.04 25.26
N ILE A 7 8.35 4.37 26.25
CA ILE A 7 7.48 4.97 27.25
C ILE A 7 8.19 4.83 28.58
N ILE A 8 8.52 5.97 29.18
CA ILE A 8 9.41 6.08 30.33
C ILE A 8 8.65 6.77 31.45
N ALA A 9 8.78 6.27 32.67
CA ALA A 9 8.29 6.96 33.86
C ALA A 9 9.17 8.18 34.20
N GLU A 10 8.65 9.14 34.96
CA GLU A 10 9.44 10.26 35.49
C GLU A 10 10.70 9.81 36.25
N SER A 11 10.65 8.62 36.88
CA SER A 11 11.79 7.98 37.54
C SER A 11 12.89 7.45 36.59
N SER A 12 12.79 7.70 35.29
CA SER A 12 13.64 7.13 34.23
C SER A 12 13.51 5.61 34.02
N ALA A 13 12.55 4.97 34.69
CA ALA A 13 12.26 3.56 34.47
C ALA A 13 11.61 3.36 33.09
N ASN A 14 12.18 2.45 32.29
CA ASN A 14 11.60 2.01 31.02
C ASN A 14 10.33 1.19 31.30
N LEU A 15 9.16 1.72 30.94
CA LEU A 15 7.90 0.99 31.11
C LEU A 15 7.61 0.11 29.91
N PHE A 16 7.88 0.62 28.71
CA PHE A 16 7.58 -0.10 27.48
C PHE A 16 8.52 0.33 26.37
N THR A 17 9.01 -0.65 25.62
CA THR A 17 9.80 -0.42 24.41
C THR A 17 9.16 -1.13 23.24
N TYR A 18 8.97 -0.37 22.16
CA TYR A 18 8.53 -0.90 20.88
C TYR A 18 9.68 -0.81 19.88
N ALA A 19 10.05 -1.96 19.33
CA ALA A 19 10.95 -2.10 18.21
C ALA A 19 10.35 -3.15 17.24
N PRO A 20 10.12 -2.79 15.97
CA PRO A 20 9.55 -3.71 14.97
C PRO A 20 10.55 -4.78 14.55
N LEU A 21 11.85 -4.48 14.57
CA LEU A 21 12.91 -5.50 14.55
C LEU A 21 13.31 -5.80 15.99
N GLU A 22 13.43 -7.08 16.35
CA GLU A 22 14.08 -7.49 17.60
C GLU A 22 15.58 -7.20 17.52
N GLU A 23 15.95 -5.92 17.63
CA GLU A 23 17.30 -5.57 18.01
C GLU A 23 17.44 -5.89 19.49
N LYS A 24 18.26 -6.90 19.82
CA LYS A 24 18.68 -7.15 21.20
C LYS A 24 19.50 -5.95 21.67
N THR A 25 18.86 -4.97 22.27
CA THR A 25 19.54 -3.97 23.09
C THR A 25 19.85 -4.57 24.45
N ASN A 26 21.08 -4.42 24.92
CA ASN A 26 21.45 -4.84 26.27
C ASN A 26 20.80 -3.89 27.29
N GLU A 27 20.42 -4.40 28.47
CA GLU A 27 19.75 -3.63 29.54
C GLU A 27 20.52 -2.34 29.91
N ILE A 28 21.86 -2.40 29.91
CA ILE A 28 22.73 -1.25 30.19
C ILE A 28 22.54 -0.14 29.14
N GLN A 29 22.40 -0.50 27.86
CA GLN A 29 22.18 0.47 26.80
C GLN A 29 20.80 1.11 26.91
N GLU A 30 19.78 0.34 27.28
CA GLU A 30 18.44 0.88 27.47
C GLU A 30 18.38 1.87 28.64
N GLN A 31 19.03 1.56 29.76
CA GLN A 31 19.10 2.48 30.91
C GLN A 31 19.84 3.78 30.58
N LEU A 32 20.93 3.71 29.80
CA LEU A 32 21.64 4.89 29.33
C LEU A 32 20.76 5.74 28.39
N ILE A 33 20.01 5.10 27.51
CA ILE A 33 19.10 5.78 26.58
C ILE A 33 17.95 6.44 27.34
N THR A 34 17.29 5.74 28.28
CA THR A 34 16.19 6.34 29.05
C THR A 34 16.68 7.47 29.94
N GLY A 35 17.84 7.31 30.61
CA GLY A 35 18.45 8.37 31.41
C GLY A 35 18.79 9.62 30.57
N PHE A 36 19.35 9.43 29.37
CA PHE A 36 19.60 10.52 28.43
C PHE A 36 18.30 11.22 28.01
N ILE A 37 17.26 10.48 27.65
CA ILE A 37 15.97 11.03 27.23
C ILE A 37 15.33 11.83 28.38
N THR A 38 15.28 11.27 29.59
CA THR A 38 14.72 11.95 30.76
C THR A 38 15.45 13.26 31.04
N ALA A 39 16.78 13.25 31.04
CA ALA A 39 17.58 14.45 31.24
C ALA A 39 17.23 15.54 30.20
N ASN A 40 17.16 15.16 28.91
CA ASN A 40 16.78 16.09 27.86
C ASN A 40 15.37 16.66 28.03
N VAL A 41 14.40 15.84 28.43
CA VAL A 41 13.03 16.31 28.72
C VAL A 41 13.03 17.33 29.85
N SER A 42 13.73 17.05 30.96
CA SER A 42 13.86 17.97 32.09
C SER A 42 14.52 19.30 31.67
N PHE A 43 15.57 19.25 30.85
CA PHE A 43 16.20 20.45 30.29
C PHE A 43 15.25 21.22 29.37
N SER A 44 14.56 20.55 28.45
CA SER A 44 13.64 21.20 27.52
C SER A 44 12.46 21.85 28.24
N LYS A 45 11.93 21.22 29.30
CA LYS A 45 10.88 21.79 30.15
C LYS A 45 11.31 23.10 30.81
N ALA A 46 12.57 23.18 31.23
CA ALA A 46 13.13 24.37 31.86
C ALA A 46 13.39 25.53 30.88
N VAL A 47 13.63 25.24 29.59
CA VAL A 47 14.09 26.24 28.60
C VAL A 47 13.02 26.61 27.57
N ILE A 48 12.18 25.67 27.14
CA ILE A 48 11.30 25.79 25.96
C ILE A 48 9.82 25.49 26.29
N GLY A 49 9.56 24.78 27.39
CA GLY A 49 8.22 24.38 27.84
C GLY A 49 7.91 22.89 27.57
N LYS A 50 6.66 22.46 27.82
CA LYS A 50 6.21 21.06 27.67
C LYS A 50 5.99 20.58 26.22
N ASP A 51 6.27 21.43 25.24
CA ASP A 51 5.94 21.12 23.84
C ASP A 51 6.87 20.07 23.23
N LEU A 52 6.45 19.55 22.06
CA LEU A 52 7.15 18.47 21.36
C LEU A 52 8.57 18.88 20.96
N ASN A 53 9.57 18.20 21.51
CA ASN A 53 10.97 18.48 21.25
C ASN A 53 11.55 17.48 20.25
N THR A 54 12.47 17.96 19.41
CA THR A 54 13.10 17.12 18.39
C THR A 54 14.61 17.31 18.39
N ILE A 55 15.36 16.21 18.44
CA ILE A 55 16.81 16.19 18.28
C ILE A 55 17.12 15.38 17.02
N ARG A 56 18.01 15.88 16.17
CA ARG A 56 18.54 15.10 15.05
C ARG A 56 19.74 14.30 15.55
N VAL A 57 19.66 12.98 15.43
CA VAL A 57 20.74 12.06 15.79
C VAL A 57 21.15 11.32 14.51
N GLY A 58 22.23 11.76 13.89
CA GLY A 58 22.65 11.27 12.57
C GLY A 58 21.59 11.54 11.49
N GLY A 59 21.17 10.48 10.78
CA GLY A 59 20.14 10.51 9.73
C GLY A 59 18.70 10.36 10.24
N GLU A 60 18.50 10.29 11.56
CA GLU A 60 17.21 10.02 12.20
C GLU A 60 16.78 11.17 13.10
N ARG A 61 15.48 11.21 13.43
CA ARG A 61 14.91 12.22 14.32
C ARG A 61 14.41 11.57 15.59
N LEU A 62 15.02 11.92 16.72
CA LEU A 62 14.47 11.64 18.04
C LEU A 62 13.42 12.70 18.36
N ILE A 63 12.23 12.26 18.74
CA ILE A 63 11.11 13.10 19.13
C ILE A 63 10.68 12.68 20.52
N PHE A 64 10.48 13.65 21.41
CA PHE A 64 10.03 13.34 22.77
C PHE A 64 9.15 14.45 23.33
N PHE A 65 8.25 14.06 24.23
CA PHE A 65 7.47 14.98 25.06
C PHE A 65 7.06 14.28 26.37
N GLU A 66 6.68 15.09 27.34
CA GLU A 66 6.08 14.65 28.60
C GLU A 66 4.56 14.84 28.50
N ASP A 67 3.81 13.79 28.75
CA ASP A 67 2.35 13.85 28.87
C ASP A 67 1.93 14.47 30.22
N ASP A 68 0.67 14.88 30.36
CA ASP A 68 0.16 15.48 31.60
C ASP A 68 0.16 14.52 32.79
N SER A 69 0.24 13.21 32.54
CA SER A 69 0.42 12.18 33.56
C SER A 69 1.86 12.08 34.10
N GLY A 70 2.82 12.81 33.54
CA GLY A 70 4.26 12.69 33.88
C GLY A 70 4.98 11.55 33.17
N LEU A 71 4.30 10.84 32.24
CA LEU A 71 4.96 9.87 31.38
C LEU A 71 5.72 10.56 30.26
N ILE A 72 6.95 10.11 30.03
CA ILE A 72 7.80 10.58 28.95
C ILE A 72 7.67 9.61 27.78
N VAL A 73 7.28 10.14 26.63
CA VAL A 73 7.16 9.36 25.39
C VAL A 73 8.24 9.83 24.43
N ALA A 74 9.07 8.90 23.96
CA ALA A 74 10.14 9.19 23.03
C ALA A 74 10.15 8.22 21.86
N ALA A 75 10.25 8.73 20.64
CA ALA A 75 10.27 7.96 19.41
C ALA A 75 11.46 8.35 18.54
N ILE A 76 12.16 7.34 18.02
CA ILE A 76 13.10 7.50 16.91
C ILE A 76 12.29 7.31 15.62
N ALA A 77 12.18 8.39 14.84
CA ALA A 77 11.35 8.46 13.65
C ALA A 77 12.17 8.85 12.41
N ASP A 78 11.60 8.52 11.24
CA ASP A 78 12.16 8.91 9.95
C ASP A 78 12.12 10.44 9.78
N THR A 79 13.21 11.02 9.29
CA THR A 79 13.32 12.47 9.06
C THR A 79 12.35 13.00 8.01
N ARG A 80 11.86 12.11 7.12
CA ARG A 80 10.85 12.44 6.12
C ARG A 80 9.50 12.78 6.74
N ASP A 81 9.15 12.22 7.88
CA ASP A 81 7.81 12.38 8.46
C ASP A 81 7.60 13.80 9.04
N ASN A 82 6.39 14.34 8.85
CA ASN A 82 6.03 15.66 9.34
C ASN A 82 5.89 15.63 10.88
N ILE A 83 6.46 16.63 11.56
CA ILE A 83 6.42 16.76 13.02
C ILE A 83 4.98 16.76 13.56
N LYS A 84 4.04 17.44 12.90
CA LYS A 84 2.62 17.47 13.32
C LYS A 84 1.97 16.08 13.23
N LEU A 85 2.31 15.32 12.19
CA LEU A 85 1.82 13.95 12.01
C LEU A 85 2.38 13.05 13.11
N LEU A 86 3.70 13.14 13.37
CA LEU A 86 4.35 12.36 14.43
C LEU A 86 3.80 12.70 15.82
N LYS A 87 3.55 13.98 16.12
CA LYS A 87 2.87 14.41 17.36
C LYS A 87 1.52 13.71 17.50
N LYS A 88 0.69 13.76 16.46
CA LYS A 88 -0.63 13.10 16.46
C LYS A 88 -0.52 11.59 16.72
N VAL A 89 0.39 10.91 16.02
CA VAL A 89 0.60 9.46 16.21
C VAL A 89 1.07 9.15 17.62
N MET A 90 2.05 9.88 18.15
CA MET A 90 2.54 9.65 19.50
C MET A 90 1.49 9.96 20.57
N THR A 91 0.64 10.97 20.36
CA THR A 91 -0.52 11.26 21.23
C THR A 91 -1.53 10.09 21.21
N GLU A 92 -1.89 9.58 20.04
CA GLU A 92 -2.79 8.41 19.94
C GLU A 92 -2.18 7.15 20.60
N ILE A 93 -0.85 7.00 20.56
CA ILE A 93 -0.13 5.90 21.23
C ILE A 93 -0.22 6.04 22.75
N ILE A 94 0.06 7.22 23.32
CA ILE A 94 0.04 7.40 24.79
C ILE A 94 -1.38 7.32 25.35
N ASP A 95 -2.37 7.87 24.66
CA ASP A 95 -3.78 7.75 25.05
C ASP A 95 -4.19 6.27 25.12
N SER A 96 -3.78 5.48 24.13
CA SER A 96 -4.06 4.04 24.09
C SER A 96 -3.30 3.27 25.16
N PHE A 97 -2.07 3.68 25.48
CA PHE A 97 -1.30 3.12 26.59
C PHE A 97 -2.02 3.33 27.92
N HIS A 98 -2.47 4.56 28.19
CA HIS A 98 -3.23 4.89 29.39
C HIS A 98 -4.51 4.07 29.51
N MET A 99 -5.23 3.87 28.42
CA MET A 99 -6.46 3.05 28.42
C MET A 99 -6.16 1.58 28.73
N LEU A 100 -5.18 0.97 28.05
CA LEU A 100 -4.87 -0.46 28.18
C LEU A 100 -4.27 -0.82 29.55
N PHE A 101 -3.44 0.07 30.09
CA PHE A 101 -2.64 -0.16 31.30
C PHE A 101 -3.09 0.65 32.52
N LYS A 102 -4.29 1.27 32.47
CA LYS A 102 -4.84 2.11 33.55
C LYS A 102 -4.77 1.49 34.95
N ASN A 103 -4.99 0.18 35.05
CA ASN A 103 -5.03 -0.53 36.32
C ASN A 103 -3.62 -0.90 36.80
N GLU A 104 -2.73 -1.21 35.86
CA GLU A 104 -1.35 -1.56 36.07
C GLU A 104 -0.50 -0.33 36.44
N LEU A 105 -0.79 0.84 35.87
CA LEU A 105 -0.17 2.12 36.23
C LEU A 105 -0.43 2.52 37.70
N LYS A 106 -1.49 1.99 38.32
CA LYS A 106 -1.78 2.20 39.75
C LYS A 106 -1.02 1.26 40.68
N ARG A 107 -0.41 0.19 40.15
CA ARG A 107 0.30 -0.83 40.92
C ARG A 107 1.79 -0.53 40.90
N LYS A 108 2.46 -0.62 42.04
CA LYS A 108 3.93 -0.48 42.12
C LYS A 108 4.60 -1.75 41.57
N ASN A 109 5.67 -1.58 40.79
CA ASN A 109 6.57 -2.64 40.29
C ASN A 109 5.94 -3.67 39.33
N ILE A 110 5.41 -3.24 38.19
CA ILE A 110 5.03 -4.13 37.09
C ILE A 110 5.97 -3.91 35.93
N ASP A 111 6.57 -4.99 35.44
CA ASP A 111 7.23 -5.02 34.13
C ASP A 111 6.14 -5.18 33.06
N PHE A 112 5.77 -4.07 32.42
CA PHE A 112 4.68 -4.05 31.44
C PHE A 112 5.03 -4.88 30.20
N SER A 113 6.32 -5.05 29.89
CA SER A 113 6.80 -5.73 28.68
C SER A 113 6.46 -7.22 28.61
N ARG A 114 6.17 -7.85 29.75
CA ARG A 114 5.88 -9.30 29.88
C ARG A 114 4.39 -9.64 29.95
N THR A 115 3.52 -8.65 29.81
CA THR A 115 2.07 -8.86 29.86
C THR A 115 1.51 -9.18 28.47
N ASP A 116 0.46 -10.01 28.39
CA ASP A 116 -0.23 -10.26 27.10
C ASP A 116 -0.68 -8.95 26.42
N LYS A 117 -1.06 -7.96 27.23
CA LYS A 117 -1.41 -6.59 26.79
C LYS A 117 -0.28 -5.86 26.07
N ALA A 118 0.98 -6.17 26.35
CA ALA A 118 2.14 -5.55 25.70
C ALA A 118 2.25 -5.95 24.23
N ARG A 119 1.95 -7.22 23.93
CA ARG A 119 1.90 -7.74 22.56
C ARG A 119 0.77 -7.05 21.79
N ASP A 120 -0.39 -6.91 22.41
CA ASP A 120 -1.55 -6.26 21.78
C ASP A 120 -1.29 -4.77 21.53
N PHE A 121 -0.59 -4.11 22.46
CA PHE A 121 -0.18 -2.72 22.30
C PHE A 121 0.86 -2.54 21.19
N LYS A 122 1.83 -3.47 21.07
CA LYS A 122 2.77 -3.50 19.93
C LYS A 122 2.02 -3.57 18.59
N TYR A 123 1.01 -4.44 18.50
CA TYR A 123 0.16 -4.57 17.31
C TYR A 123 -0.59 -3.27 17.00
N PHE A 124 -1.16 -2.61 18.01
CA PHE A 124 -1.84 -1.33 17.83
C PHE A 124 -0.90 -0.28 17.22
N ILE A 125 0.34 -0.19 17.71
CA ILE A 125 1.36 0.73 17.17
C ILE A 125 1.67 0.42 15.71
N ASP A 126 1.78 -0.87 15.35
CA ASP A 126 2.02 -1.30 13.96
C ASP A 126 0.91 -0.84 13.02
N GLU A 127 -0.35 -1.09 13.38
CA GLU A 127 -1.51 -0.70 12.55
C GLU A 127 -1.65 0.82 12.44
N LEU A 128 -1.39 1.54 13.53
CA LEU A 128 -1.39 3.00 13.54
C LEU A 128 -0.33 3.55 12.58
N CYS A 129 0.90 3.02 12.66
CA CYS A 129 1.97 3.39 11.75
C CYS A 129 1.63 3.06 10.29
N LYS A 130 1.08 1.87 10.01
CA LYS A 130 0.62 1.47 8.67
C LYS A 130 -0.40 2.46 8.13
N LYS A 131 -1.46 2.75 8.88
CA LYS A 131 -2.53 3.68 8.48
C LYS A 131 -1.97 5.03 8.06
N TYR A 132 -1.07 5.60 8.86
CA TYR A 132 -0.50 6.91 8.57
C TYR A 132 0.51 6.91 7.42
N ILE A 133 1.28 5.83 7.26
CA ILE A 133 2.13 5.61 6.08
C ILE A 133 1.28 5.58 4.79
N TYR A 134 0.11 4.93 4.83
CA TYR A 134 -0.79 4.84 3.68
C TYR A 134 -1.54 6.13 3.38
N SER A 135 -1.98 6.88 4.39
CA SER A 135 -2.72 8.14 4.18
C SER A 135 -1.88 9.26 3.57
N ARG A 136 -0.54 9.11 3.60
CA ARG A 136 0.41 10.18 3.29
C ARG A 136 0.35 10.67 1.85
N ASP A 137 -0.10 9.84 0.91
CA ASP A 137 0.14 10.06 -0.52
C ASP A 137 -1.05 9.72 -1.43
N GLN A 138 -2.26 10.22 -1.15
CA GLN A 138 -3.43 9.97 -2.01
C GLN A 138 -3.21 10.40 -3.48
N TRP A 139 -2.42 11.47 -3.71
CA TRP A 139 -2.04 11.93 -5.06
C TRP A 139 -1.24 10.89 -5.86
N LYS A 140 -0.49 10.00 -5.20
CA LYS A 140 0.25 8.93 -5.88
C LYS A 140 -0.66 7.94 -6.59
N ASN A 141 -1.90 7.76 -6.11
CA ASN A 141 -2.86 6.87 -6.78
C ASN A 141 -3.32 7.44 -8.12
N VAL A 142 -3.49 8.76 -8.22
CA VAL A 142 -3.80 9.43 -9.49
C VAL A 142 -2.60 9.33 -10.44
N LEU A 143 -1.40 9.62 -9.94
CA LEU A 143 -0.17 9.48 -10.72
C LEU A 143 0.04 8.05 -11.21
N ALA A 144 -0.23 7.06 -10.38
CA ALA A 144 -0.16 5.63 -10.72
C ALA A 144 -1.02 5.28 -11.94
N VAL A 145 -2.28 5.72 -11.94
CA VAL A 145 -3.19 5.49 -13.08
C VAL A 145 -2.66 6.18 -14.33
N ILE A 146 -2.27 7.46 -14.23
CA ILE A 146 -1.74 8.23 -15.38
C ILE A 146 -0.51 7.51 -15.96
N THR A 147 0.46 7.14 -15.13
CA THR A 147 1.67 6.46 -15.58
C THR A 147 1.36 5.10 -16.19
N GLY A 148 0.46 4.31 -15.59
CA GLY A 148 0.03 3.04 -16.15
C GLY A 148 -0.59 3.18 -17.53
N VAL A 149 -1.51 4.14 -17.70
CA VAL A 149 -2.10 4.48 -19.00
C VAL A 149 -1.04 4.93 -19.99
N THR A 150 -0.10 5.80 -19.59
CA THR A 150 0.98 6.27 -20.46
C THR A 150 1.88 5.12 -20.94
N VAL A 151 2.27 4.20 -20.05
CA VAL A 151 3.06 3.01 -20.42
C VAL A 151 2.29 2.15 -21.41
N SER A 152 1.03 1.83 -21.12
CA SER A 152 0.17 1.06 -22.02
C SER A 152 0.00 1.75 -23.37
N PHE A 153 -0.15 3.08 -23.40
CA PHE A 153 -0.27 3.87 -24.62
C PHE A 153 1.00 3.84 -25.48
N ILE A 154 2.18 3.98 -24.86
CA ILE A 154 3.47 3.86 -25.56
C ILE A 154 3.62 2.46 -26.16
N LEU A 155 3.35 1.42 -25.39
CA LEU A 155 3.42 0.03 -25.88
C LEU A 155 2.40 -0.20 -27.01
N SER A 156 1.22 0.40 -26.92
CA SER A 156 0.19 0.30 -27.96
C SER A 156 0.71 0.80 -29.31
N PHE A 157 1.57 1.82 -29.36
CA PHE A 157 2.16 2.31 -30.62
C PHE A 157 2.96 1.23 -31.38
N PHE A 158 3.64 0.34 -30.66
CA PHE A 158 4.45 -0.73 -31.26
C PHE A 158 3.61 -1.95 -31.66
N PHE A 159 2.51 -2.20 -30.95
CA PHE A 159 1.80 -3.49 -31.00
C PHE A 159 0.38 -3.41 -31.57
N LEU A 160 -0.23 -2.21 -31.66
CA LEU A 160 -1.56 -2.04 -32.25
C LEU A 160 -1.58 -2.36 -33.75
N ASN A 161 -0.59 -1.90 -34.52
CA ASN A 161 -0.53 -2.16 -35.97
C ASN A 161 -0.44 -3.65 -36.31
N PRO A 162 0.43 -4.45 -35.67
CA PRO A 162 0.39 -5.91 -35.81
C PRO A 162 -0.96 -6.52 -35.43
N SER A 163 -1.59 -6.03 -34.36
CA SER A 163 -2.88 -6.56 -33.88
C SER A 163 -4.03 -6.25 -34.85
N SER A 164 -4.08 -5.05 -35.44
CA SER A 164 -5.12 -4.67 -36.39
C SER A 164 -4.97 -5.45 -37.70
N ASN A 165 -3.74 -5.68 -38.17
CA ASN A 165 -3.48 -6.52 -39.34
C ASN A 165 -3.97 -7.97 -39.12
N LEU A 166 -3.67 -8.56 -37.96
CA LEU A 166 -4.16 -9.90 -37.61
C LEU A 166 -5.69 -9.94 -37.50
N PHE A 167 -6.29 -8.89 -36.95
CA PHE A 167 -7.74 -8.78 -36.84
C PHE A 167 -8.40 -8.66 -38.22
N ASN A 168 -7.82 -7.85 -39.12
CA ASN A 168 -8.33 -7.72 -40.50
C ASN A 168 -8.22 -9.04 -41.26
N ILE A 169 -7.11 -9.78 -41.12
CA ILE A 169 -6.98 -11.14 -41.68
C ILE A 169 -8.11 -12.06 -41.19
N LEU A 170 -8.45 -11.99 -39.90
CA LEU A 170 -9.56 -12.74 -39.32
C LEU A 170 -10.89 -12.36 -39.96
N VAL A 171 -11.20 -11.07 -40.03
CA VAL A 171 -12.45 -10.54 -40.60
C VAL A 171 -12.57 -10.88 -42.08
N ASP A 172 -11.52 -10.67 -42.87
CA ASP A 172 -11.48 -10.97 -44.30
C ASP A 172 -11.67 -12.47 -44.57
N THR A 173 -11.08 -13.32 -43.74
CA THR A 173 -11.25 -14.79 -43.85
C THR A 173 -12.68 -15.22 -43.55
N ILE A 174 -13.35 -14.55 -42.60
CA ILE A 174 -14.75 -14.81 -42.24
C ILE A 174 -15.69 -14.32 -43.35
N ASN A 175 -15.49 -13.08 -43.83
CA ASN A 175 -16.36 -12.44 -44.81
C ASN A 175 -16.14 -12.98 -46.24
N GLY A 176 -14.94 -13.44 -46.57
CA GLY A 176 -14.59 -13.99 -47.88
C GLY A 176 -15.27 -15.33 -48.21
N GLY A 177 -16.11 -15.87 -47.32
CA GLY A 177 -16.83 -17.12 -47.55
C GLY A 177 -15.92 -18.35 -47.67
N THR A 178 -14.63 -18.22 -47.34
CA THR A 178 -13.70 -19.34 -47.27
C THR A 178 -14.11 -20.26 -46.13
N THR A 179 -14.87 -21.30 -46.47
CA THR A 179 -15.42 -22.34 -45.58
C THR A 179 -14.39 -23.18 -44.83
N ALA A 180 -13.12 -22.79 -44.78
CA ALA A 180 -12.06 -23.63 -44.24
C ALA A 180 -10.92 -22.85 -43.56
N MET A 181 -11.22 -21.78 -42.82
CA MET A 181 -10.26 -21.43 -41.77
C MET A 181 -10.26 -22.58 -40.76
N ASN A 182 -9.19 -23.38 -40.78
CA ASN A 182 -9.01 -24.45 -39.83
C ASN A 182 -9.14 -23.87 -38.42
N ILE A 183 -9.96 -24.49 -37.56
CA ILE A 183 -10.19 -24.06 -36.18
C ILE A 183 -8.88 -23.86 -35.40
N ARG A 184 -7.83 -24.62 -35.76
CA ARG A 184 -6.47 -24.46 -35.21
C ARG A 184 -5.85 -23.11 -35.59
N THR A 185 -5.93 -22.73 -36.86
CA THR A 185 -5.41 -21.44 -37.36
C THR A 185 -6.18 -20.28 -36.75
N PHE A 186 -7.51 -20.41 -36.68
CA PHE A 186 -8.38 -19.44 -36.01
C PHE A 186 -7.97 -19.26 -34.53
N GLY A 187 -7.88 -20.37 -33.78
CA GLY A 187 -7.47 -20.35 -32.37
C GLY A 187 -6.08 -19.77 -32.17
N LEU A 188 -5.13 -20.05 -33.08
CA LEU A 188 -3.77 -19.50 -33.02
C LEU A 188 -3.77 -17.98 -33.19
N ILE A 189 -4.51 -17.43 -34.15
CA ILE A 189 -4.57 -15.98 -34.36
C ILE A 189 -5.22 -15.31 -33.15
N CYS A 190 -6.33 -15.86 -32.65
CA CYS A 190 -6.99 -15.40 -31.42
C CYS A 190 -6.03 -15.38 -30.23
N PHE A 191 -5.24 -16.44 -30.04
CA PHE A 191 -4.23 -16.52 -28.99
C PHE A 191 -3.12 -15.48 -29.15
N ILE A 192 -2.62 -15.26 -30.38
CA ILE A 192 -1.59 -14.26 -30.66
C ILE A 192 -2.13 -12.85 -30.37
N ILE A 193 -3.34 -12.53 -30.80
CA ILE A 193 -3.99 -11.24 -30.50
C ILE A 193 -4.08 -11.05 -28.98
N GLN A 194 -4.51 -12.08 -28.24
CA GLN A 194 -4.60 -12.02 -26.79
C GLN A 194 -3.22 -11.80 -26.13
N LEU A 195 -2.17 -12.46 -26.63
CA LEU A 195 -0.80 -12.30 -26.12
C LEU A 195 -0.28 -10.89 -26.38
N ILE A 196 -0.56 -10.32 -27.56
CA ILE A 196 -0.22 -8.94 -27.88
C ILE A 196 -0.95 -7.98 -26.93
N LEU A 197 -2.24 -8.18 -26.69
CA LEU A 197 -3.01 -7.36 -25.74
C LEU A 197 -2.45 -7.48 -24.31
N PHE A 198 -2.04 -8.66 -23.88
CA PHE A 198 -1.33 -8.81 -22.61
C PHE A 198 -0.01 -8.04 -22.59
N ALA A 199 0.82 -8.19 -23.62
CA ALA A 199 2.12 -7.50 -23.70
C ALA A 199 1.98 -5.97 -23.62
N VAL A 200 0.88 -5.42 -24.14
CA VAL A 200 0.59 -3.98 -24.09
C VAL A 200 0.06 -3.54 -22.74
N LEU A 201 -0.94 -4.25 -22.19
CA LEU A 201 -1.72 -3.77 -21.06
C LEU A 201 -1.13 -4.20 -19.70
N ALA A 202 -0.55 -5.40 -19.63
CA ALA A 202 -0.02 -5.99 -18.41
C ALA A 202 1.07 -5.12 -17.74
N PRO A 203 2.08 -4.60 -18.48
CA PRO A 203 3.13 -3.79 -17.87
C PRO A 203 2.59 -2.49 -17.26
N GLY A 204 1.64 -1.82 -17.93
CA GLY A 204 1.04 -0.59 -17.41
C GLY A 204 0.31 -0.81 -16.10
N SER A 205 -0.40 -1.94 -15.96
CA SER A 205 -1.10 -2.29 -14.71
C SER A 205 -0.12 -2.61 -13.57
N LEU A 206 0.97 -3.32 -13.87
CA LEU A 206 2.02 -3.62 -12.90
C LEU A 206 2.68 -2.32 -12.41
N VAL A 207 3.02 -1.41 -13.33
CA VAL A 207 3.63 -0.11 -13.00
C VAL A 207 2.67 0.76 -12.19
N ALA A 208 1.38 0.80 -12.55
CA ALA A 208 0.36 1.50 -11.77
C ALA A 208 0.29 0.95 -10.34
N GLY A 209 0.23 -0.39 -10.18
CA GLY A 209 0.25 -1.02 -8.86
C GLY A 209 1.52 -0.70 -8.06
N LEU A 210 2.69 -0.70 -8.70
CA LEU A 210 3.94 -0.33 -8.04
C LEU A 210 3.92 1.11 -7.52
N ILE A 211 3.39 2.06 -8.30
CA ILE A 211 3.34 3.48 -7.92
C ILE A 211 2.29 3.72 -6.82
N SER A 212 1.14 3.02 -6.87
CA SER A 212 0.10 3.12 -5.83
C SER A 212 0.63 2.63 -4.48
N ALA A 213 1.54 1.64 -4.50
CA ALA A 213 2.36 1.25 -3.36
C ALA A 213 1.56 0.89 -2.09
N ASP A 214 0.39 0.32 -2.33
CA ASP A 214 -0.58 -0.25 -1.41
C ASP A 214 -1.37 -1.31 -2.19
N ARG A 215 -1.69 -2.42 -1.54
CA ARG A 215 -2.38 -3.56 -2.16
C ARG A 215 -3.82 -3.24 -2.57
N LYS A 216 -4.60 -2.60 -1.71
CA LYS A 216 -5.98 -2.20 -1.98
C LYS A 216 -6.03 -1.17 -3.11
N TYR A 217 -5.16 -0.17 -3.06
CA TYR A 217 -5.08 0.84 -4.12
C TYR A 217 -4.49 0.28 -5.42
N GLY A 218 -3.59 -0.71 -5.38
CA GLY A 218 -3.10 -1.42 -6.57
C GLY A 218 -4.22 -2.12 -7.34
N LYS A 219 -5.15 -2.76 -6.61
CA LYS A 219 -6.36 -3.34 -7.21
C LYS A 219 -7.27 -2.26 -7.82
N ILE A 220 -7.56 -1.20 -7.08
CA ILE A 220 -8.45 -0.11 -7.54
C ILE A 220 -7.86 0.57 -8.78
N THR A 221 -6.58 0.93 -8.75
CA THR A 221 -5.88 1.58 -9.87
C THR A 221 -5.87 0.68 -11.10
N SER A 222 -5.75 -0.64 -10.94
CA SER A 222 -5.81 -1.59 -12.06
C SER A 222 -7.22 -1.74 -12.64
N ILE A 223 -8.26 -1.67 -11.81
CA ILE A 223 -9.65 -1.62 -12.29
C ILE A 223 -9.88 -0.35 -13.10
N ILE A 224 -9.45 0.81 -12.60
CA ILE A 224 -9.61 2.10 -13.30
C ILE A 224 -8.81 2.09 -14.61
N HIS A 225 -7.55 1.64 -14.57
CA HIS A 225 -6.69 1.48 -15.74
C HIS A 225 -7.35 0.59 -16.79
N TYR A 226 -7.88 -0.57 -16.39
CA TYR A 226 -8.63 -1.46 -17.27
C TYR A 226 -9.85 -0.78 -17.90
N LEU A 227 -10.67 -0.07 -17.10
CA LEU A 227 -11.86 0.64 -17.58
C LEU A 227 -11.55 1.73 -18.60
N ILE A 228 -10.47 2.49 -18.38
CA ILE A 228 -10.00 3.49 -19.34
C ILE A 228 -9.58 2.79 -20.64
N LEU A 229 -8.77 1.74 -20.54
CA LEU A 229 -8.24 1.04 -21.69
C LEU A 229 -9.29 0.31 -22.52
N ILE A 230 -10.22 -0.42 -21.90
CA ILE A 230 -11.33 -1.06 -22.63
C ILE A 230 -12.14 -0.03 -23.39
N THR A 231 -12.39 1.14 -22.78
CA THR A 231 -13.13 2.22 -23.42
C THR A 231 -12.34 2.77 -24.62
N THR A 232 -11.04 3.03 -24.47
CA THR A 232 -10.18 3.51 -25.56
C THR A 232 -10.08 2.51 -26.71
N ILE A 233 -9.86 1.22 -26.40
CA ILE A 233 -9.77 0.14 -27.38
C ILE A 233 -11.11 0.00 -28.12
N THR A 234 -12.22 0.00 -27.38
CA THR A 234 -13.58 -0.08 -27.95
C THR A 234 -13.83 1.10 -28.89
N ILE A 235 -13.54 2.33 -28.47
CA ILE A 235 -13.68 3.52 -29.33
C ILE A 235 -12.79 3.41 -30.56
N TYR A 236 -11.54 2.97 -30.43
CA TYR A 236 -10.61 2.81 -31.56
C TYR A 236 -11.16 1.83 -32.60
N TYR A 237 -11.70 0.68 -32.18
CA TYR A 237 -12.29 -0.29 -33.10
C TYR A 237 -13.63 0.21 -33.68
N PHE A 238 -14.48 0.93 -32.94
CA PHE A 238 -15.77 1.44 -33.43
C PHE A 238 -15.68 2.70 -34.30
N THR A 239 -14.68 3.56 -34.09
CA THR A 239 -14.52 4.80 -34.87
C THR A 239 -13.72 4.61 -36.15
N ASN A 240 -13.09 3.44 -36.33
CA ASN A 240 -12.34 3.14 -37.54
C ASN A 240 -13.33 2.93 -38.70
N PRO A 241 -13.31 3.77 -39.75
CA PRO A 241 -14.36 3.86 -40.78
C PRO A 241 -14.54 2.57 -41.60
N PHE A 242 -13.60 1.63 -41.53
CA PHE A 242 -13.76 0.29 -42.10
C PHE A 242 -14.89 -0.52 -41.43
N TYR A 243 -15.26 -0.19 -40.19
CA TYR A 243 -16.36 -0.82 -39.45
C TYR A 243 -17.70 -0.09 -39.58
N MET A 244 -17.88 0.85 -40.51
CA MET A 244 -19.22 1.41 -40.79
C MET A 244 -20.10 0.50 -41.67
N PHE A 245 -19.56 -0.62 -42.17
CA PHE A 245 -20.25 -1.57 -43.06
C PHE A 245 -20.30 -3.00 -42.49
N ILE A 246 -20.48 -3.14 -41.17
CA ILE A 246 -20.41 -4.45 -40.52
C ILE A 246 -21.66 -5.29 -40.82
N ASP A 247 -21.49 -6.37 -41.58
CA ASP A 247 -22.47 -7.46 -41.65
C ASP A 247 -22.70 -8.05 -40.24
N SER A 248 -23.91 -8.55 -39.97
CA SER A 248 -24.32 -9.08 -38.66
C SER A 248 -23.34 -10.10 -38.05
N THR A 249 -22.66 -10.88 -38.90
CA THR A 249 -21.62 -11.85 -38.52
C THR A 249 -20.41 -11.21 -37.86
N THR A 250 -19.92 -10.08 -38.38
CA THR A 250 -18.74 -9.40 -37.82
C THR A 250 -19.08 -8.69 -36.51
N ILE A 251 -20.32 -8.19 -36.34
CA ILE A 251 -20.81 -7.66 -35.05
C ILE A 251 -20.84 -8.77 -34.00
N PHE A 252 -21.41 -9.93 -34.34
CA PHE A 252 -21.48 -11.08 -33.43
C PHE A 252 -20.08 -11.54 -33.00
N PHE A 253 -19.14 -11.58 -33.96
CA PHE A 253 -17.76 -11.96 -33.70
C PHE A 253 -17.03 -10.97 -32.77
N TYR A 254 -17.25 -9.67 -32.97
CA TYR A 254 -16.71 -8.65 -32.09
C TYR A 254 -17.26 -8.77 -30.66
N ILE A 255 -18.57 -9.01 -30.50
CA ILE A 255 -19.19 -9.26 -29.19
C ILE A 255 -18.58 -10.51 -28.53
N TYR A 256 -18.32 -11.57 -29.29
CA TYR A 256 -17.67 -12.78 -28.79
C TYR A 256 -16.24 -12.49 -28.29
N ILE A 257 -15.45 -11.75 -29.06
CA ILE A 257 -14.10 -11.30 -28.68
C ILE A 257 -14.14 -10.46 -27.41
N LEU A 258 -15.11 -9.54 -27.29
CA LEU A 258 -15.31 -8.75 -26.07
C LEU A 258 -15.62 -9.66 -24.88
N LEU A 259 -16.56 -10.59 -25.01
CA LEU A 259 -16.99 -11.47 -23.92
C LEU A 259 -15.91 -12.46 -23.46
N VAL A 260 -15.04 -12.91 -24.35
CA VAL A 260 -14.03 -13.93 -24.02
C VAL A 260 -12.71 -13.29 -23.56
N PHE A 261 -12.20 -12.30 -24.30
CA PHE A 261 -10.86 -11.78 -24.00
C PHE A 261 -10.83 -10.78 -22.87
N PHE A 262 -11.85 -9.93 -22.75
CA PHE A 262 -11.82 -8.85 -21.77
C PHE A 262 -11.88 -9.33 -20.32
N PRO A 263 -12.67 -10.36 -19.97
CA PRO A 263 -12.59 -10.96 -18.63
C PRO A 263 -11.21 -11.56 -18.32
N ALA A 264 -10.59 -12.23 -19.30
CA ALA A 264 -9.25 -12.80 -19.13
C ALA A 264 -8.19 -11.70 -18.96
N ILE A 265 -8.27 -10.63 -19.75
CA ILE A 265 -7.43 -9.43 -19.62
C ILE A 265 -7.63 -8.77 -18.26
N PHE A 266 -8.87 -8.58 -17.83
CA PHE A 266 -9.19 -8.01 -16.53
C PHE A 266 -8.52 -8.79 -15.39
N LEU A 267 -8.64 -10.12 -15.38
CA LEU A 267 -8.03 -10.95 -14.35
C LEU A 267 -6.51 -10.75 -14.29
N VAL A 268 -5.83 -10.79 -15.43
CA VAL A 268 -4.37 -10.60 -15.49
C VAL A 268 -3.96 -9.22 -15.00
N LEU A 269 -4.64 -8.16 -15.46
CA LEU A 269 -4.35 -6.79 -15.02
C LEU A 269 -4.60 -6.61 -13.52
N PHE A 270 -5.70 -7.18 -13.01
CA PHE A 270 -6.03 -7.14 -11.59
C PHE A 270 -4.94 -7.81 -10.74
N TYR A 271 -4.48 -9.00 -11.13
CA TYR A 271 -3.43 -9.72 -10.41
C TYR A 271 -2.08 -9.00 -10.48
N LEU A 272 -1.72 -8.41 -11.62
CA LEU A 272 -0.47 -7.66 -11.76
C LEU A 272 -0.51 -6.33 -10.99
N GLY A 273 -1.67 -5.69 -10.94
CA GLY A 273 -1.93 -4.57 -10.06
C GLY A 273 -1.75 -4.89 -8.59
N ASP A 274 -2.37 -5.99 -8.15
CA ASP A 274 -2.23 -6.51 -6.80
C ASP A 274 -0.76 -6.83 -6.46
N LEU A 275 -0.06 -7.48 -7.39
CA LEU A 275 1.35 -7.82 -7.26
C LEU A 275 2.24 -6.58 -7.16
N GLY A 276 2.04 -5.59 -8.03
CA GLY A 276 2.78 -4.34 -8.01
C GLY A 276 2.59 -3.59 -6.68
N GLY A 277 1.33 -3.50 -6.23
CA GLY A 277 1.01 -2.92 -4.93
C GLY A 277 1.67 -3.69 -3.78
N TRP A 278 1.63 -5.02 -3.81
CA TRP A 278 2.22 -5.88 -2.79
C TRP A 278 3.74 -5.73 -2.68
N ILE A 279 4.47 -5.73 -3.81
CA ILE A 279 5.95 -5.60 -3.82
C ILE A 279 6.39 -4.34 -3.05
N LEU A 280 5.79 -3.20 -3.38
CA LEU A 280 6.20 -1.93 -2.79
C LEU A 280 5.62 -1.71 -1.38
N THR A 281 4.46 -2.30 -1.10
CA THR A 281 3.93 -2.42 0.27
C THR A 281 4.92 -3.14 1.16
N ARG A 282 5.44 -4.29 0.73
CA ARG A 282 6.46 -5.04 1.48
C ARG A 282 7.71 -4.16 1.71
N LEU A 283 8.19 -3.47 0.67
CA LEU A 283 9.36 -2.59 0.81
C LEU A 283 9.12 -1.42 1.78
N LYS A 284 7.93 -0.79 1.76
CA LYS A 284 7.58 0.35 2.63
C LYS A 284 7.31 -0.05 4.07
N LEU A 285 6.63 -1.17 4.26
CA LEU A 285 6.28 -1.67 5.57
C LEU A 285 7.45 -2.33 6.25
N TYR A 286 8.50 -2.74 5.52
CA TYR A 286 9.69 -3.29 6.15
C TYR A 286 10.26 -2.29 7.17
N PRO A 287 10.46 -2.71 8.44
CA PRO A 287 10.52 -4.10 8.91
C PRO A 287 9.27 -4.70 9.61
N LEU A 288 8.10 -4.07 9.51
CA LEU A 288 6.87 -4.58 10.12
C LEU A 288 6.52 -5.99 9.61
N GLU A 289 6.18 -6.91 10.53
CA GLU A 289 5.76 -8.28 10.18
C GLU A 289 4.39 -8.31 9.48
N GLU A 290 4.24 -9.25 8.53
CA GLU A 290 2.98 -9.52 7.85
C GLU A 290 2.10 -10.39 8.76
N LEU A 291 1.06 -9.78 9.34
CA LEU A 291 0.20 -10.46 10.32
C LEU A 291 -0.83 -11.38 9.64
N LYS A 292 -0.86 -12.64 10.09
CA LYS A 292 -1.90 -13.63 9.76
C LYS A 292 -3.19 -13.35 10.55
N MET A 293 -4.23 -12.92 9.84
CA MET A 293 -5.70 -12.99 10.08
C MET A 293 -6.37 -12.85 11.47
N LYS A 294 -5.71 -13.08 12.62
CA LYS A 294 -6.39 -13.08 13.95
C LYS A 294 -6.75 -11.70 14.50
N ALA A 295 -6.30 -10.63 13.87
CA ALA A 295 -6.47 -9.27 14.41
C ALA A 295 -7.74 -8.54 13.95
N HIS A 296 -8.45 -9.08 12.96
CA HIS A 296 -9.73 -8.51 12.51
C HIS A 296 -10.83 -8.66 13.57
N GLU A 297 -10.73 -9.68 14.43
CA GLU A 297 -11.66 -9.90 15.55
C GLU A 297 -11.52 -8.83 16.64
N TYR A 298 -10.33 -8.24 16.83
CA TYR A 298 -10.10 -7.29 17.92
C TYR A 298 -10.46 -5.84 17.57
N ILE A 299 -10.33 -5.45 16.30
CA ILE A 299 -10.84 -4.14 15.83
C ILE A 299 -12.36 -4.07 16.00
N LYS A 300 -13.06 -5.20 15.73
CA LYS A 300 -14.49 -5.36 16.00
C LYS A 300 -14.81 -5.21 17.49
N LEU A 301 -14.05 -5.85 18.37
CA LEU A 301 -14.19 -5.71 19.83
C LEU A 301 -13.98 -4.27 20.32
N ARG A 302 -13.08 -3.48 19.71
CA ARG A 302 -12.90 -2.07 20.06
C ARG A 302 -14.08 -1.19 19.63
N GLU A 303 -14.64 -1.44 18.45
CA GLU A 303 -15.84 -0.75 17.98
C GLU A 303 -17.09 -1.11 18.80
N GLU A 304 -17.09 -2.28 19.46
CA GLU A 304 -18.16 -2.69 20.39
C GLU A 304 -17.99 -2.13 21.82
N ILE A 305 -16.79 -1.68 22.20
CA ILE A 305 -16.47 -1.14 23.53
C ILE A 305 -16.60 0.40 23.58
N ILE A 306 -16.56 1.08 22.44
CA ILE A 306 -16.78 2.53 22.31
C ILE A 306 -18.26 2.80 22.06
#